data_AF-A0A257GUV0-F1
#
_entry.id   AF-A0A257GUV0-F1
#
_cell.length_a   1.000
_cell.length_b   1.000
_cell.length_c   1.000
_cell.angle_alpha   90.00
_cell.angle_beta   90.00
_cell.angle_gamma   90.00
#
_symmetry.space_group_name_H-M   'P 1'
#
loop_
_entity.id
_entity.type
_entity.pdbx_description
1 polymer ?
#
loop_
_entity_poly.entity_id
_entity_poly.type
_entity_poly.pdbx_seq_one_letter_code
_entity_poly.pdbx_strand_id
1 'polypeptide(L)'
;RSLALLDTALRRRFDFVELMPDPGRLAGRMVAGVQLDSLLRAMNERIEVLYDRDHTIGHAYFLGVTTMEDLDAVFRRRVLPLLQEYFFENWSKVRRVLRDVGDGDFIKKTIRAPLPVDGEDGQGEEPSTVFSVNPASFPVQAYLRIYEGG
;
A
#
# COMPACT_ATOMS: atom_id res chain seq x y z
N ARG A 1 14.02 -10.99 -0.16
CA ARG A 1 15.24 -11.85 -0.10
C ARG A 1 14.76 -13.30 0.07
N SER A 2 15.01 -14.19 -0.89
CA SER A 2 14.35 -15.51 -0.93
C SER A 2 15.06 -16.57 -0.08
N LEU A 3 14.33 -17.13 0.89
CA LEU A 3 14.69 -18.28 1.75
C LEU A 3 14.69 -19.64 1.03
N ALA A 4 14.71 -19.65 -0.31
CA ALA A 4 14.44 -20.83 -1.13
C ALA A 4 15.49 -21.96 -1.00
N LEU A 5 16.73 -21.64 -0.59
CA LEU A 5 17.82 -22.62 -0.47
C LEU A 5 17.83 -23.39 0.85
N LEU A 6 17.18 -22.87 1.91
CA LEU A 6 17.09 -23.55 3.21
C LEU A 6 15.97 -24.60 3.26
N ASP A 7 15.22 -24.73 2.16
CA ASP A 7 13.79 -25.05 2.16
C ASP A 7 13.52 -26.56 2.03
N THR A 8 14.34 -27.30 1.29
CA THR A 8 14.00 -28.70 0.94
C THR A 8 14.06 -29.67 2.13
N ALA A 9 15.03 -29.49 3.04
CA ALA A 9 15.15 -30.35 4.22
C ALA A 9 14.09 -30.04 5.28
N LEU A 10 13.70 -28.77 5.41
CA LEU A 10 12.64 -28.33 6.32
C LEU A 10 11.26 -28.77 5.81
N ARG A 11 10.97 -28.64 4.50
CA ARG A 11 9.71 -29.09 3.88
C ARG A 11 9.40 -30.57 4.03
N ARG A 12 10.40 -31.41 4.29
CA ARG A 12 10.21 -32.85 4.54
C ARG A 12 9.98 -33.20 6.01
N ARG A 13 10.25 -32.28 6.94
CA ARG A 13 10.25 -32.51 8.39
C ARG A 13 9.21 -31.70 9.15
N PHE A 14 8.65 -30.67 8.52
CA PHE A 14 7.63 -29.80 9.09
C PHE A 14 6.38 -29.85 8.22
N ASP A 15 5.22 -29.86 8.87
CA ASP A 15 3.95 -29.58 8.22
C ASP A 15 3.81 -28.06 8.08
N PHE A 16 3.57 -27.60 6.85
CA PHE A 16 3.40 -26.19 6.56
C PHE A 16 1.90 -25.88 6.54
N VAL A 17 1.42 -25.27 7.62
CA VAL A 17 0.07 -24.71 7.67
C VAL A 17 0.17 -23.24 7.31
N GLU A 18 -0.47 -22.88 6.19
CA GLU A 18 -0.50 -21.52 5.71
C GLU A 18 -1.44 -20.67 6.58
N LEU A 19 -0.93 -19.56 7.11
CA LEU A 19 -1.72 -18.61 7.91
C LEU A 19 -2.04 -17.39 7.05
N MET A 20 -3.18 -17.43 6.38
CA MET A 20 -3.68 -16.32 5.57
C MET A 20 -4.16 -15.16 6.45
N PRO A 21 -4.08 -13.91 5.97
CA PRO A 21 -4.76 -12.80 6.63
C PRO A 21 -6.25 -13.07 6.75
N ASP A 22 -6.76 -12.96 7.97
CA ASP A 22 -8.18 -13.05 8.29
C ASP A 22 -8.78 -11.65 8.63
N PRO A 23 -9.39 -10.94 7.66
CA PRO A 23 -10.11 -9.69 7.93
C PRO A 23 -11.25 -9.84 8.93
N GLY A 24 -11.81 -11.05 9.11
CA GLY A 24 -12.86 -11.31 10.10
C GLY A 24 -12.41 -11.07 11.54
N ARG A 25 -11.10 -11.08 11.83
CA ARG A 25 -10.54 -10.68 13.14
C ARG A 25 -10.73 -9.18 13.44
N LEU A 26 -11.07 -8.39 12.44
CA LEU A 26 -11.37 -6.97 12.56
C LEU A 26 -12.87 -6.67 12.49
N ALA A 27 -13.74 -7.69 12.46
CA ALA A 27 -15.18 -7.52 12.35
C ALA A 27 -15.72 -6.59 13.45
N GLY A 28 -16.51 -5.59 13.04
CA GLY A 28 -17.09 -4.59 13.94
C GLY A 28 -16.11 -3.51 14.42
N ARG A 29 -14.82 -3.56 14.04
CA ARG A 29 -13.87 -2.48 14.34
C ARG A 29 -14.02 -1.35 13.34
N MET A 30 -14.35 -0.18 13.86
CA MET A 30 -14.58 1.02 13.08
C MET A 30 -13.90 2.23 13.71
N VAL A 31 -13.31 3.08 12.87
CA VAL A 31 -12.65 4.32 13.30
C VAL A 31 -13.19 5.46 12.45
N ALA A 32 -13.86 6.43 13.08
CA ALA A 32 -14.47 7.58 12.41
C ALA A 32 -15.32 7.20 11.16
N GLY A 33 -16.05 6.08 11.22
CA GLY A 33 -16.85 5.56 10.11
C GLY A 33 -16.14 4.59 9.16
N VAL A 34 -14.82 4.45 9.25
CA VAL A 34 -14.02 3.53 8.42
C VAL A 34 -14.07 2.12 9.02
N GLN A 35 -14.62 1.16 8.27
CA GLN A 35 -14.66 -0.26 8.65
C GLN A 35 -13.34 -0.95 8.31
N LEU A 36 -12.58 -1.38 9.33
CA LEU A 36 -11.21 -1.87 9.15
C LEU A 36 -11.14 -3.24 8.46
N ASP A 37 -12.14 -4.10 8.70
CA ASP A 37 -12.29 -5.39 8.01
C ASP A 37 -12.53 -5.22 6.50
N SER A 38 -13.43 -4.31 6.14
CA SER A 38 -13.77 -3.97 4.75
C SER A 38 -12.58 -3.33 4.03
N LEU A 39 -11.88 -2.43 4.72
CA LEU A 39 -10.67 -1.79 4.25
C LEU A 39 -9.58 -2.81 3.92
N LEU A 40 -9.28 -3.72 4.86
CA LEU A 40 -8.25 -4.74 4.68
C LEU A 40 -8.60 -5.72 3.55
N ARG A 41 -9.85 -6.19 3.53
CA ARG A 41 -10.36 -7.10 2.50
C ARG A 41 -10.18 -6.49 1.10
N ALA A 42 -10.65 -5.27 0.90
CA ALA A 42 -10.59 -4.61 -0.39
C ALA A 42 -9.15 -4.31 -0.85
N MET A 43 -8.22 -4.02 0.08
CA MET A 43 -6.79 -3.90 -0.27
C MET A 43 -6.21 -5.26 -0.68
N ASN A 44 -6.47 -6.32 0.09
CA ASN A 44 -5.93 -7.65 -0.18
C ASN A 44 -6.42 -8.23 -1.50
N GLU A 45 -7.71 -8.09 -1.83
CA GLU A 45 -8.26 -8.50 -3.12
C GLU A 45 -7.53 -7.83 -4.31
N ARG A 46 -7.15 -6.56 -4.17
CA ARG A 46 -6.41 -5.85 -5.23
C ARG A 46 -4.94 -6.21 -5.28
N ILE A 47 -4.32 -6.48 -4.13
CA ILE A 47 -2.93 -6.96 -4.06
C ILE A 47 -2.85 -8.33 -4.73
N GLU A 48 -3.79 -9.23 -4.46
CA GLU A 48 -3.89 -10.56 -5.09
C GLU A 48 -3.91 -10.47 -6.62
N VAL A 49 -4.69 -9.54 -7.16
CA VAL A 49 -4.81 -9.34 -8.62
C VAL A 49 -3.56 -8.68 -9.22
N LEU A 50 -2.91 -7.75 -8.51
CA LEU A 50 -1.82 -6.92 -9.04
C LEU A 50 -0.42 -7.51 -8.79
N TYR A 51 -0.32 -8.45 -7.85
CA TYR A 51 0.91 -9.08 -7.40
C TYR A 51 0.73 -10.60 -7.28
N ASP A 52 0.33 -11.09 -6.11
CA ASP A 52 -0.03 -12.48 -5.83
C ASP A 52 -0.74 -12.58 -4.46
N ARG A 53 -1.12 -13.81 -4.09
CA ARG A 53 -1.77 -14.14 -2.82
C ARG A 53 -0.83 -14.13 -1.61
N ASP A 54 0.45 -14.40 -1.81
CA ASP A 54 1.42 -14.57 -0.72
C ASP A 54 1.85 -13.22 -0.12
N HIS A 55 1.55 -12.11 -0.80
CA HIS A 55 1.88 -10.74 -0.36
C HIS A 55 0.69 -9.97 0.23
N THR A 56 -0.41 -10.65 0.54
CA THR A 56 -1.54 -10.00 1.22
C THR A 56 -1.14 -9.42 2.58
N ILE A 57 -1.80 -8.33 2.98
CA ILE A 57 -1.53 -7.62 4.23
C ILE A 57 -2.21 -8.35 5.40
N GLY A 58 -1.47 -8.60 6.48
CA GLY A 58 -1.98 -9.23 7.70
C GLY A 58 -2.86 -8.31 8.56
N HIS A 59 -3.90 -8.87 9.19
CA HIS A 59 -4.80 -8.12 10.08
C HIS A 59 -4.13 -7.56 11.34
N ALA A 60 -2.96 -8.10 11.73
CA ALA A 60 -2.21 -7.65 12.90
C ALA A 60 -1.87 -6.15 12.88
N TYR A 61 -1.65 -5.56 11.70
CA TYR A 61 -1.40 -4.11 11.57
C TYR A 61 -2.56 -3.25 12.07
N PHE A 62 -3.78 -3.78 12.04
CA PHE A 62 -5.01 -3.05 12.35
C PHE A 62 -5.59 -3.37 13.73
N LEU A 63 -5.09 -4.39 14.43
CA LEU A 63 -5.61 -4.80 15.75
C LEU A 63 -5.48 -3.70 16.82
N GLY A 64 -4.43 -2.88 16.72
CA GLY A 64 -4.17 -1.77 17.64
C GLY A 64 -4.75 -0.42 17.21
N VAL A 65 -5.49 -0.36 16.10
CA VAL A 65 -6.01 0.90 15.56
C VAL A 65 -7.31 1.27 16.27
N THR A 66 -7.32 2.41 16.95
CA THR A 66 -8.48 2.92 17.70
C THR A 66 -8.87 4.35 17.31
N THR A 67 -7.92 5.13 16.80
CA THR A 67 -8.13 6.52 16.38
C THR A 67 -7.73 6.73 14.92
N MET A 68 -8.09 7.89 14.36
CA MET A 68 -7.68 8.26 13.01
C MET A 68 -6.16 8.46 12.91
N GLU A 69 -5.54 8.95 13.99
CA GLU A 69 -4.09 9.08 14.10
C GLU A 69 -3.40 7.71 14.07
N ASP A 70 -3.97 6.70 14.74
CA ASP A 70 -3.45 5.33 14.67
C ASP A 70 -3.53 4.79 13.24
N LEU A 71 -4.67 5.01 12.56
CA LEU A 71 -4.90 4.53 11.20
C LEU A 71 -3.94 5.18 10.21
N ASP A 72 -3.78 6.51 10.30
CA ASP A 72 -2.86 7.29 9.49
C ASP A 72 -1.40 6.86 9.73
N ALA A 73 -1.02 6.61 10.99
CA ALA A 73 0.30 6.09 11.34
C ALA A 73 0.55 4.69 10.77
N VAL A 74 -0.43 3.78 10.84
CA VAL A 74 -0.34 2.43 10.25
C VAL A 74 -0.18 2.53 8.74
N PHE A 75 -0.95 3.39 8.07
CA PHE A 75 -0.82 3.56 6.62
C PHE A 75 0.56 4.10 6.23
N ARG A 76 1.03 5.15 6.88
CA ARG A 76 2.34 5.77 6.56
C ARG A 76 3.53 4.88 6.85
N ARG A 77 3.52 4.19 7.99
CA ARG A 77 4.71 3.50 8.51
C ARG A 77 4.74 2.03 8.14
N ARG A 78 3.60 1.43 7.78
CA ARG A 78 3.46 0.00 7.49
C ARG A 78 2.90 -0.24 6.10
N VAL A 79 1.68 0.19 5.82
CA VAL A 79 0.98 -0.17 4.56
C VAL A 79 1.69 0.41 3.33
N LEU A 80 1.95 1.73 3.30
CA LEU A 80 2.55 2.38 2.14
C LEU A 80 3.97 1.87 1.82
N PRO A 81 4.89 1.74 2.80
CA PRO A 81 6.20 1.15 2.55
C PRO A 81 6.12 -0.29 2.03
N LEU A 82 5.21 -1.12 2.57
CA LEU A 82 5.02 -2.50 2.08
C LEU A 82 4.55 -2.52 0.63
N LEU A 83 3.56 -1.69 0.28
CA LEU A 83 3.08 -1.62 -1.11
C LEU A 83 4.17 -1.09 -2.06
N GLN A 84 5.02 -0.16 -1.61
CA GLN A 84 6.17 0.30 -2.39
C GLN A 84 7.17 -0.83 -2.66
N GLU A 85 7.46 -1.64 -1.64
CA GLU A 85 8.34 -2.80 -1.76
C GLU A 85 7.76 -3.84 -2.72
N TYR A 86 6.48 -4.19 -2.55
CA TYR A 86 5.80 -5.17 -3.41
C TYR A 86 5.82 -4.75 -4.88
N PHE A 87 5.54 -3.48 -5.15
CA PHE A 87 5.44 -2.99 -6.52
C PHE A 87 6.73 -2.40 -7.09
N PHE A 88 7.89 -2.61 -6.44
CA PHE A 88 9.19 -2.08 -6.87
C PHE A 88 9.12 -0.57 -7.19
N GLU A 89 8.55 0.22 -6.28
CA GLU A 89 8.33 1.66 -6.41
C GLU A 89 7.40 2.07 -7.58
N ASN A 90 6.61 1.13 -8.14
CA ASN A 90 5.56 1.48 -9.10
C ASN A 90 4.35 2.11 -8.38
N TRP A 91 4.44 3.43 -8.18
CA TRP A 91 3.42 4.23 -7.51
C TRP A 91 2.03 4.15 -8.18
N SER A 92 1.97 3.91 -9.49
CA SER A 92 0.68 3.72 -10.17
C SER A 92 -0.04 2.46 -9.68
N LYS A 93 0.68 1.36 -9.39
CA LYS A 93 0.08 0.16 -8.78
C LYS A 93 -0.32 0.40 -7.33
N VAL A 94 0.51 1.10 -6.54
CA VAL A 94 0.16 1.50 -5.15
C VAL A 94 -1.15 2.29 -5.14
N ARG A 95 -1.27 3.30 -6.00
CA ARG A 95 -2.49 4.12 -6.12
C ARG A 95 -3.71 3.30 -6.54
N ARG A 96 -3.55 2.28 -7.40
CA ARG A 96 -4.64 1.37 -7.78
C ARG A 96 -5.14 0.53 -6.61
N VAL A 97 -4.25 0.03 -5.74
CA VAL A 97 -4.66 -0.71 -4.53
C VAL A 97 -5.48 0.19 -3.59
N LEU A 98 -5.07 1.44 -3.44
CA LEU A 98 -5.70 2.40 -2.53
C LEU A 98 -6.86 3.20 -3.13
N ARG A 99 -7.19 2.97 -4.41
CA ARG A 99 -8.13 3.82 -5.18
C ARG A 99 -7.86 5.32 -5.02
N ASP A 100 -6.58 5.66 -5.01
CA ASP A 100 -6.12 7.03 -4.85
C ASP A 100 -6.31 7.81 -6.17
N VAL A 101 -6.96 8.97 -6.11
CA VAL A 101 -7.40 9.73 -7.31
C VAL A 101 -6.84 11.16 -7.30
N GLY A 102 -6.96 11.85 -8.44
CA GLY A 102 -6.56 13.24 -8.58
C GLY A 102 -5.06 13.45 -8.29
N ASP A 103 -4.76 14.52 -7.54
CA ASP A 103 -3.41 14.84 -7.09
C ASP A 103 -2.97 14.04 -5.85
N GLY A 104 -3.82 13.15 -5.36
CA GLY A 104 -3.50 12.15 -4.34
C GLY A 104 -3.86 12.54 -2.92
N ASP A 105 -4.73 11.73 -2.32
CA ASP A 105 -5.02 11.76 -0.89
C ASP A 105 -3.92 11.04 -0.12
N PHE A 106 -3.47 9.88 -0.62
CA PHE A 106 -2.36 9.11 -0.04
C PHE A 106 -1.03 9.42 -0.72
N ILE A 107 -1.01 9.49 -2.05
CA ILE A 107 0.21 9.62 -2.85
C ILE A 107 0.17 10.90 -3.70
N LYS A 108 0.93 11.92 -3.30
CA LYS A 108 1.09 13.15 -4.07
C LYS A 108 1.78 12.88 -5.39
N LYS A 109 1.21 13.44 -6.46
CA LYS A 109 1.85 13.53 -7.79
C LYS A 109 2.40 14.94 -7.97
N THR A 110 3.70 15.06 -8.25
CA THR A 110 4.35 16.35 -8.51
C THR A 110 5.09 16.29 -9.83
N ILE A 111 4.89 17.28 -10.69
CA ILE A 111 5.67 17.45 -11.92
C ILE A 111 6.91 18.25 -11.56
N ARG A 112 8.09 17.67 -11.79
CA ARG A 112 9.37 18.38 -11.65
C ARG A 112 9.76 18.97 -12.99
N ALA A 113 10.09 20.25 -12.97
CA ALA A 113 10.71 20.90 -14.11
C ALA A 113 12.06 20.23 -14.42
N PRO A 114 12.47 20.21 -15.69
CA PRO A 114 13.80 19.76 -16.10
C PRO A 114 14.90 20.53 -15.36
N LEU A 115 16.05 19.89 -15.13
CA LEU A 115 17.21 20.62 -14.64
C LEU A 115 17.68 21.62 -15.72
N PRO A 116 18.13 22.83 -15.34
CA PRO A 116 18.79 23.74 -16.29
C PRO A 116 20.00 23.04 -16.89
N VAL A 117 20.07 22.99 -18.22
CA VAL A 117 21.19 22.38 -18.94
C VAL A 117 22.23 23.46 -19.22
N ASP A 118 23.39 23.41 -18.56
CA ASP A 118 24.53 24.27 -18.88
C ASP A 118 25.33 23.63 -20.03
N GLY A 119 25.02 23.96 -21.29
CA GLY A 119 25.79 23.52 -22.46
C GLY A 119 25.05 23.65 -23.81
N GLU A 120 25.79 23.94 -24.88
CA GLU A 120 25.26 24.17 -26.25
C GLU A 120 24.71 22.91 -26.95
N ASP A 121 24.93 21.72 -26.40
CA ASP A 121 24.51 20.44 -27.00
C ASP A 121 23.17 19.88 -26.43
N GLY A 122 22.43 20.69 -25.66
CA GLY A 122 21.34 20.22 -24.81
C GLY A 122 20.04 19.87 -25.53
N GLN A 123 19.77 18.57 -25.72
CA GLN A 123 18.39 18.09 -25.65
C GLN A 123 17.88 18.37 -24.23
N GLY A 124 16.99 19.36 -24.08
CA GLY A 124 16.35 19.65 -22.81
C GLY A 124 15.65 18.40 -22.28
N GLU A 125 15.90 18.03 -21.02
CA GLU A 125 15.16 16.94 -20.39
C GLU A 125 13.66 17.27 -20.39
N GLU A 126 12.81 16.26 -20.54
CA GLU A 126 11.37 16.44 -20.38
C GLU A 126 11.00 16.51 -18.88
N PRO A 127 9.94 17.26 -18.53
CA PRO A 127 9.45 17.29 -17.15
C PRO A 127 9.09 15.88 -16.67
N SER A 128 9.59 15.51 -15.50
CA SER A 128 9.37 14.18 -14.92
C SER A 128 8.28 14.21 -13.86
N THR A 129 7.48 13.14 -13.78
CA THR A 129 6.53 12.96 -12.68
C THR A 129 7.22 12.28 -11.52
N VAL A 130 7.17 12.91 -10.35
CA VAL A 130 7.62 12.35 -9.08
C VAL A 130 6.43 12.07 -8.18
N PHE A 131 6.48 10.95 -7.47
CA PHE A 131 5.48 10.57 -6.48
C PHE A 131 6.08 10.65 -5.08
N SER A 132 5.27 11.04 -4.12
CA SER A 132 5.62 11.01 -2.70
C SER A 132 4.39 10.72 -1.85
N VAL A 133 4.60 10.24 -0.62
CA VAL A 133 3.49 10.12 0.34
C VAL A 133 3.00 11.52 0.70
N ASN A 134 1.69 11.75 0.67
CA ASN A 134 1.09 13.03 1.04
C ASN A 134 1.42 13.35 2.50
N PRO A 135 2.12 14.45 2.84
CA PRO A 135 2.56 14.74 4.21
C PRO A 135 1.43 15.16 5.15
N ALA A 136 0.31 15.65 4.62
CA ALA A 136 -0.87 15.98 5.42
C ALA A 136 -1.64 14.73 5.82
N SER A 137 -2.38 14.78 6.95
CA SER A 137 -3.25 13.70 7.40
C SER A 137 -4.19 13.22 6.29
N PHE A 138 -4.33 11.92 6.14
CA PHE A 138 -5.19 11.37 5.10
C PHE A 138 -6.66 11.59 5.46
N PRO A 139 -7.49 12.12 4.54
CA PRO A 139 -8.88 12.40 4.85
C PRO A 139 -9.66 11.10 5.02
N VAL A 140 -10.66 11.07 5.92
CA VAL A 140 -11.53 9.90 6.16
C VAL A 140 -12.10 9.34 4.85
N GLN A 141 -12.53 10.23 3.95
CA GLN A 141 -13.08 9.88 2.65
C GLN A 141 -12.10 9.10 1.76
N ALA A 142 -10.79 9.29 1.91
CA ALA A 142 -9.80 8.50 1.18
C ALA A 142 -9.88 7.02 1.58
N TYR A 143 -10.04 6.74 2.87
CA TYR A 143 -10.17 5.38 3.39
C TYR A 143 -11.49 4.74 2.99
N LEU A 144 -12.59 5.47 3.06
CA LEU A 144 -13.90 4.99 2.63
C LEU A 144 -13.88 4.56 1.16
N ARG A 145 -13.28 5.38 0.28
CA ARG A 145 -13.13 5.09 -1.15
C ARG A 145 -12.33 3.82 -1.45
N ILE A 146 -11.55 3.28 -0.51
CA ILE A 146 -10.85 2.01 -0.74
C ILE A 146 -11.86 0.86 -0.91
N TYR A 147 -12.98 0.86 -0.20
CA TYR A 147 -13.96 -0.23 -0.25
C TYR A 147 -15.35 0.19 -0.73
N GLU A 148 -15.68 1.48 -0.74
CA GLU A 148 -16.97 1.97 -1.24
C GLU A 148 -16.98 2.07 -2.77
N GLY A 149 -17.82 1.29 -3.43
CA GLY A 149 -17.97 1.30 -4.90
C GLY A 149 -17.27 0.15 -5.63
N GLY A 150 -17.23 -1.02 -4.99
CA GLY A 150 -17.19 -2.31 -5.70
C GLY A 150 -18.59 -2.73 -6.14
#